data_AF-A0A2V8VTD0-F1
#
_entry.id   AF-A0A2V8VTD0-F1
#
_cell.length_a   1.000
_cell.length_b   1.000
_cell.length_c   1.000
_cell.angle_alpha   90.00
_cell.angle_beta   90.00
_cell.angle_gamma   90.00
#
_symmetry.space_group_name_H-M   'P 1'
#
loop_
_entity.id
_entity.type
_entity.pdbx_description
1 polymer ?
#
loop_
_entity_poly.entity_id
_entity_poly.type
_entity_poly.pdbx_seq_one_letter_code
_entity_poly.pdbx_strand_id
1 'polypeptide(L)'
;MVDLYFARAENPNPNAANGSPPANAVAGAQQITRAVGTGGVIVEEGSRKATAERGEYSATDGKFVLSGGNPTIFDAAEGTTTGRQLTFFLADDTIIVDSENGSRTLTKHRVEK
;
A
#
# COMPACT_ATOMS: atom_id res chain seq x y z
N MET A 1 -15.90 3.53 -5.33
CA MET A 1 -15.46 4.95 -5.27
C MET A 1 -14.07 5.00 -4.66
N VAL A 2 -13.17 5.81 -5.23
CA VAL A 2 -11.79 5.93 -4.74
C VAL A 2 -11.56 7.39 -4.36
N ASP A 3 -11.05 7.61 -3.16
CA ASP A 3 -10.63 8.92 -2.66
C ASP A 3 -9.10 8.93 -2.53
N LEU A 4 -8.44 9.91 -3.17
CA LEU A 4 -7.00 10.07 -3.14
C LEU A 4 -6.65 11.36 -2.39
N TYR A 5 -5.86 11.22 -1.33
CA TYR A 5 -5.35 12.34 -0.55
C TYR A 5 -3.90 12.61 -0.94
N PHE A 6 -3.66 13.84 -1.38
CA PHE A 6 -2.34 14.35 -1.71
C PHE A 6 -1.93 15.33 -0.62
N ALA A 7 -0.72 15.16 -0.06
CA ALA A 7 -0.12 16.25 0.67
C ALA A 7 0.50 17.22 -0.35
N ARG A 8 0.10 18.49 -0.31
CA ARG A 8 0.91 19.52 -0.95
C ARG A 8 2.28 19.46 -0.27
N ALA A 9 3.35 19.38 -1.05
CA ALA A 9 4.63 19.85 -0.56
C ALA A 9 4.41 21.32 -0.23
N GLU A 10 4.31 21.63 1.06
CA GLU A 10 4.28 23.01 1.51
C GLU A 10 5.56 23.64 0.99
N ASN A 11 5.42 24.67 0.17
CA ASN A 11 6.53 25.53 -0.19
C ASN A 11 6.58 26.66 0.85
N PRO A 12 7.32 26.55 1.98
CA PRO A 12 7.71 27.74 2.69
C PRO A 12 8.97 28.25 1.98
N ASN A 13 8.82 29.21 1.08
CA ASN A 13 9.56 30.48 1.17
C ASN A 13 9.44 31.28 -0.14
N PRO A 14 8.63 32.36 -0.19
CA PRO A 14 8.65 33.30 -1.31
C PRO A 14 9.88 34.24 -1.29
N ASN A 15 10.87 34.04 -0.40
CA ASN A 15 11.97 34.99 -0.24
C ASN A 15 13.33 34.35 0.10
N ALA A 16 13.80 33.37 -0.70
CA ALA A 16 15.21 33.01 -0.75
C ALA A 16 15.76 33.41 -2.12
N ALA A 17 16.12 34.70 -2.21
CA ALA A 17 16.99 35.16 -3.26
C ALA A 17 18.32 34.39 -3.23
N ASN A 18 18.90 34.21 -4.41
CA ASN A 18 20.26 33.78 -4.71
C ASN A 18 20.55 32.27 -4.79
N GLY A 19 20.85 31.82 -6.01
CA GLY A 19 21.55 30.55 -6.28
C GLY A 19 20.78 29.65 -7.23
N SER A 20 21.25 29.59 -8.47
CA SER A 20 20.88 28.66 -9.56
C SER A 20 20.25 27.32 -9.10
N PRO A 21 19.07 26.93 -9.63
CA PRO A 21 18.48 25.64 -9.32
C PRO A 21 19.34 24.51 -9.91
N PRO A 22 19.70 23.46 -9.16
CA PRO A 22 20.18 22.23 -9.77
C PRO A 22 19.07 21.67 -10.65
N ALA A 23 19.41 21.39 -11.91
CA ALA A 23 18.55 20.73 -12.88
C ALA A 23 18.29 19.27 -12.46
N ASN A 24 17.43 19.05 -11.46
CA ASN A 24 16.59 17.85 -11.33
C ASN A 24 15.58 17.94 -10.16
N ALA A 25 15.06 19.13 -9.85
CA ALA A 25 13.87 19.19 -9.02
C ALA A 25 12.71 18.67 -9.88
N VAL A 26 12.29 17.43 -9.65
CA VAL A 26 10.99 16.91 -10.12
C VAL A 26 9.91 17.86 -9.60
N ALA A 27 9.63 18.87 -10.41
CA ALA A 27 8.58 19.84 -10.22
C ALA A 27 7.26 19.08 -10.00
N GLY A 28 6.61 19.33 -8.86
CA GLY A 28 5.20 18.99 -8.71
C GLY A 28 4.85 17.50 -8.69
N ALA A 29 5.74 16.62 -8.20
CA ALA A 29 5.30 15.27 -7.84
C ALA A 29 4.36 15.39 -6.63
N GLN A 30 3.05 15.50 -6.88
CA GLN A 30 2.01 15.32 -5.88
C GLN A 30 2.15 13.90 -5.35
N GLN A 31 2.90 13.75 -4.25
CA GLN A 31 3.10 12.48 -3.59
C GLN A 31 1.76 12.07 -2.97
N ILE A 32 1.21 10.92 -3.39
CA ILE A 32 0.04 10.34 -2.72
C ILE A 32 0.49 9.98 -1.32
N THR A 33 -0.12 10.59 -0.30
CA THR A 33 0.19 10.25 1.10
C THR A 33 -0.76 9.20 1.64
N ARG A 34 -2.02 9.22 1.19
CA ARG A 34 -3.04 8.24 1.54
C ARG A 34 -4.02 8.04 0.40
N ALA A 35 -4.43 6.79 0.16
CA ALA A 35 -5.49 6.48 -0.77
C ALA A 35 -6.51 5.55 -0.12
N VAL A 36 -7.80 5.80 -0.31
CA VAL A 36 -8.88 4.96 0.22
C VAL A 36 -9.79 4.54 -0.92
N GLY A 37 -9.80 3.24 -1.20
CA GLY A 37 -10.73 2.61 -2.12
C GLY A 37 -11.87 1.94 -1.38
N THR A 38 -13.09 2.04 -1.91
CA THR A 38 -14.27 1.31 -1.42
C THR A 38 -15.11 0.80 -2.58
N GLY A 39 -15.81 -0.31 -2.37
CA GLY A 39 -16.70 -0.94 -3.36
C GLY A 39 -16.02 -2.01 -4.21
N GLY A 40 -14.99 -2.68 -3.67
CA GLY A 40 -14.21 -3.69 -4.40
C GLY A 40 -12.83 -3.15 -4.76
N VAL A 41 -11.88 -3.36 -3.84
CA VAL A 41 -10.47 -3.04 -4.01
C VAL A 41 -9.71 -4.31 -4.35
N ILE A 42 -8.84 -4.22 -5.35
CA ILE A 42 -7.96 -5.30 -5.79
C ILE A 42 -6.53 -4.77 -5.70
N VAL A 43 -5.67 -5.52 -5.02
CA VAL A 43 -4.23 -5.25 -4.90
C VAL A 43 -3.50 -6.40 -5.56
N GLU A 44 -2.63 -6.10 -6.51
CA GLU A 44 -1.84 -7.09 -7.24
C GLU A 44 -0.36 -6.83 -6.97
N GLU A 45 0.33 -7.83 -6.44
CA GLU A 45 1.77 -7.82 -6.21
C GLU A 45 2.41 -9.02 -6.91
N GLY A 46 3.04 -8.78 -8.05
CA GLY A 46 3.69 -9.85 -8.81
C GLY A 46 2.73 -11.00 -9.13
N SER A 47 2.93 -12.16 -8.50
CA SER A 47 2.07 -13.35 -8.64
C SER A 47 0.95 -13.45 -7.60
N ARG A 48 0.78 -12.43 -6.76
CA ARG A 48 -0.19 -12.39 -5.66
C ARG A 48 -1.30 -11.40 -5.96
N LYS A 49 -2.51 -11.75 -5.58
CA LYS A 49 -3.69 -10.92 -5.80
C LYS A 49 -4.58 -10.93 -4.57
N ALA A 50 -4.73 -9.78 -3.93
CA ALA A 50 -5.64 -9.58 -2.82
C ALA A 50 -6.88 -8.80 -3.25
N THR A 51 -8.05 -9.19 -2.75
CA THR A 51 -9.34 -8.57 -3.03
C THR A 51 -10.08 -8.29 -1.72
N ALA A 52 -10.66 -7.11 -1.56
CA ALA A 52 -11.48 -6.74 -0.41
C ALA A 52 -12.54 -5.69 -0.78
N GLU A 53 -13.49 -5.40 0.11
CA GLU A 53 -14.45 -4.31 -0.15
C GLU A 53 -13.85 -2.92 0.02
N ARG A 54 -12.93 -2.77 0.97
CA ARG A 54 -12.26 -1.51 1.30
C ARG A 54 -10.75 -1.72 1.37
N GLY A 55 -10.00 -0.74 0.87
CA GLY A 55 -8.56 -0.70 0.94
C GLY A 55 -8.09 0.69 1.32
N GLU A 56 -7.15 0.76 2.25
CA GLU A 56 -6.54 1.99 2.71
C GLU A 56 -5.03 1.90 2.56
N TYR A 57 -4.46 2.75 1.73
CA TYR A 57 -3.04 2.92 1.53
C TYR A 57 -2.51 4.06 2.36
N SER A 58 -1.38 3.86 3.04
CA SER A 58 -0.60 4.93 3.66
C SER A 58 0.81 4.90 3.11
N ALA A 59 1.19 5.93 2.33
CA ALA A 59 2.54 6.03 1.79
C ALA A 59 3.58 6.38 2.86
N THR A 60 3.18 7.11 3.91
CA THR A 60 4.05 7.46 5.05
C THR A 60 4.61 6.23 5.75
N ASP A 61 3.79 5.19 5.87
CA ASP A 61 4.14 3.92 6.52
C ASP A 61 4.47 2.83 5.49
N GLY A 62 4.19 3.09 4.21
CA GLY A 62 4.34 2.11 3.13
C GLY A 62 3.44 0.89 3.29
N LYS A 63 2.21 1.03 3.81
CA LYS A 63 1.30 -0.11 4.02
C LYS A 63 -0.06 0.04 3.34
N PHE A 64 -0.67 -1.07 2.94
CA PHE A 64 -2.07 -1.16 2.54
C PHE A 64 -2.85 -2.05 3.50
N VAL A 65 -3.95 -1.53 4.04
CA VAL A 65 -4.89 -2.29 4.87
C VAL A 65 -6.14 -2.55 4.06
N LEU A 66 -6.42 -3.82 3.80
CA LEU A 66 -7.61 -4.30 3.12
C LEU A 66 -8.57 -4.93 4.13
N SER A 67 -9.83 -4.49 4.10
CA SER A 67 -10.86 -4.91 5.05
C SER A 67 -12.25 -4.92 4.41
N GLY A 68 -13.18 -5.63 5.06
CA GLY A 68 -14.56 -5.76 4.58
C GLY A 68 -14.73 -6.74 3.42
N GLY A 69 -15.95 -7.26 3.26
CA GLY A 69 -16.34 -8.02 2.07
C GLY A 69 -15.75 -9.40 1.90
N ASN A 70 -15.12 -9.97 2.93
CA ASN A 70 -14.31 -11.19 2.87
C ASN A 70 -12.97 -10.95 2.16
N PRO A 71 -12.04 -10.23 2.81
CA PRO A 71 -10.72 -10.00 2.24
C PRO A 71 -10.03 -11.34 1.94
N THR A 72 -9.66 -11.53 0.68
CA THR A 72 -9.10 -12.78 0.17
C THR A 72 -7.82 -12.50 -0.59
N ILE A 73 -6.77 -13.26 -0.34
CA ILE A 73 -5.52 -13.24 -1.10
C ILE A 73 -5.33 -14.54 -1.84
N PHE A 74 -4.98 -14.43 -3.11
CA PHE A 74 -4.57 -15.52 -3.98
C PHE A 74 -3.06 -15.44 -4.17
N ASP A 75 -2.35 -16.49 -3.79
CA ASP A 75 -0.93 -16.69 -4.07
C ASP A 75 -0.78 -17.92 -4.99
N ALA A 76 0.04 -17.81 -6.02
CA ALA A 76 0.23 -18.91 -6.98
C ALA A 76 0.97 -20.13 -6.38
N ALA A 77 1.75 -19.94 -5.31
CA ALA A 77 2.49 -20.99 -4.63
C ALA A 77 1.70 -21.60 -3.45
N GLU A 78 1.00 -20.77 -2.65
CA GLU A 78 0.26 -21.22 -1.46
C GLU A 78 -1.26 -21.40 -1.69
N GLY A 79 -1.81 -20.85 -2.77
CA GLY A 79 -3.24 -20.91 -3.10
C GLY A 79 -4.04 -19.74 -2.56
N THR A 80 -5.35 -19.95 -2.32
CA THR A 80 -6.26 -18.89 -1.86
C THR A 80 -6.41 -18.90 -0.35
N THR A 81 -6.22 -17.74 0.28
CA THR A 81 -6.40 -17.54 1.71
C THR A 81 -7.40 -16.41 1.94
N THR A 82 -8.43 -16.67 2.75
CA THR A 82 -9.40 -15.65 3.15
C THR A 82 -9.20 -15.30 4.62
N GLY A 83 -9.30 -14.00 4.91
CA GLY A 83 -9.21 -13.46 6.25
C GLY A 83 -10.27 -12.41 6.53
N ARG A 84 -10.13 -11.77 7.68
CA ARG A 84 -10.94 -10.65 8.17
C ARG A 84 -10.27 -9.31 7.88
N GLN A 85 -8.94 -9.30 7.81
CA GLN A 85 -8.13 -8.16 7.39
C GLN A 85 -6.85 -8.65 6.70
N LEU A 86 -6.41 -7.96 5.65
CA LEU A 86 -5.09 -8.15 5.04
C LEU A 86 -4.29 -6.86 5.21
N THR A 87 -3.07 -6.96 5.71
CA THR A 87 -2.15 -5.83 5.81
C THR A 87 -0.93 -6.11 4.96
N PHE A 88 -0.70 -5.27 3.97
CA PHE A 88 0.40 -5.36 3.03
C PHE A 88 1.47 -4.31 3.40
N PHE A 89 2.72 -4.69 3.54
CA PHE A 89 3.85 -3.81 3.84
C PHE A 89 4.80 -3.76 2.64
N LEU A 90 4.94 -2.58 2.04
CA LEU A 90 5.81 -2.33 0.88
C LEU A 90 7.28 -2.27 1.28
N ALA A 91 7.58 -1.85 2.51
CA ALA A 91 8.95 -1.74 3.00
C ALA A 91 9.67 -3.10 3.02
N ASP A 92 8.94 -4.16 3.43
CA ASP A 92 9.46 -5.51 3.65
C ASP A 92 8.83 -6.56 2.74
N ASP A 93 8.01 -6.14 1.75
CA ASP A 93 7.28 -7.03 0.83
C ASP A 93 6.53 -8.15 1.59
N THR A 94 5.86 -7.75 2.66
CA THR A 94 5.27 -8.67 3.65
C THR A 94 3.75 -8.53 3.68
N ILE A 95 3.04 -9.65 3.74
CA ILE A 95 1.58 -9.70 3.81
C ILE A 95 1.16 -10.39 5.10
N ILE A 96 0.43 -9.67 5.94
CA ILE A 96 -0.17 -10.21 7.15
C ILE A 96 -1.64 -10.47 6.86
N VAL A 97 -2.08 -11.72 7.09
CA VAL A 97 -3.48 -12.12 6.96
C VAL A 97 -4.02 -12.42 8.36
N ASP A 98 -4.97 -11.62 8.82
CA ASP A 98 -5.68 -11.90 10.08
C ASP A 98 -6.97 -12.67 9.77
N SER A 99 -7.04 -13.94 10.16
CA SER A 99 -8.20 -14.82 9.94
C SER A 99 -8.80 -15.30 11.26
N GLU A 100 -10.14 -15.42 11.30
CA GLU A 100 -10.89 -15.84 12.50
C GLU A 100 -10.59 -17.29 12.92
N ASN A 101 -10.13 -18.14 12.00
CA ASN A 101 -9.76 -19.53 12.25
C ASN A 101 -8.28 -19.71 12.71
N GLY A 102 -7.58 -18.61 12.97
CA GLY A 102 -6.16 -18.59 13.34
C GLY A 102 -5.39 -17.62 12.46
N SER A 103 -4.75 -16.63 13.08
CA SER A 103 -3.90 -15.66 12.40
C SER A 103 -2.72 -16.40 11.75
N ARG A 104 -2.72 -16.51 10.42
CA ARG A 104 -1.62 -17.09 9.65
C ARG A 104 -0.82 -15.96 9.03
N THR A 105 0.30 -15.63 9.66
CA THR A 105 1.26 -14.68 9.11
C THR A 105 1.98 -15.32 7.93
N LEU A 106 1.78 -14.78 6.73
CA LEU A 106 2.57 -15.16 5.56
C LEU A 106 3.88 -14.36 5.57
N THR A 107 4.84 -14.80 6.38
CA THR A 107 6.17 -14.19 6.41
C THR A 107 7.00 -14.73 5.25
N LYS A 108 7.45 -13.85 4.37
CA LYS A 108 8.28 -14.17 3.21
C LYS A 108 9.69 -14.57 3.67
N HIS A 109 9.91 -15.81 4.08
CA HIS A 109 11.27 -16.32 4.21
C HIS A 109 11.80 -16.61 2.80
N ARG A 110 12.57 -15.66 2.26
CA ARG A 110 13.47 -15.91 1.12
C ARG A 110 14.45 -17.00 1.56
N VAL A 111 14.19 -18.25 1.18
CA VAL A 111 15.24 -19.27 1.16
C VAL A 111 16.17 -18.93 -0.01
N GLU A 112 17.20 -18.13 0.26
CA GLU A 112 18.37 -18.11 -0.60
C GLU A 112 19.04 -19.48 -0.49
N LYS A 113 19.28 -20.11 -1.64
CA LYS A 113 20.10 -21.32 -1.77
C LYS A 113 21.51 -20.92 -2.14
#